data_AF-A0A444FGY8-F1
#
_entry.id   AF-A0A444FGY8-F1
#
_cell.length_a   1.000
_cell.length_b   1.000
_cell.length_c   1.000
_cell.angle_alpha   90.00
_cell.angle_beta   90.00
_cell.angle_gamma   90.00
#
_symmetry.space_group_name_H-M   'P 1'
#
loop_
_entity.id
_entity.type
_entity.pdbx_description
1 polymer ?
#
loop_
_entity_poly.entity_id
_entity_poly.type
_entity_poly.pdbx_seq_one_letter_code
_entity_poly.pdbx_strand_id
1 'polypeptide(L)'
;MGEKEGGEAGLVVSFGEMLIDFVPDVAGVSLAESRAFLKAPGGAPANVAVAVARLGGRSAFVGKVNYHSPVSKSIILLPPPIVTSGSCCWIL
;
A
#
# COMPACT_ATOMS: atom_id res chain seq x y z
N MET A 1 15.42 39.34 -2.84
CA MET A 1 14.95 38.26 -1.96
C MET A 1 13.54 37.93 -2.39
N GLY A 2 13.37 36.89 -3.21
CA GLY A 2 12.05 36.36 -3.54
C GLY A 2 11.85 35.13 -2.67
N GLU A 3 10.96 35.23 -1.69
CA GLU A 3 10.40 34.06 -1.04
C GLU A 3 9.74 33.21 -2.13
N LYS A 4 10.35 32.06 -2.44
CA LYS A 4 9.64 31.01 -3.17
C LYS A 4 8.59 30.48 -2.21
N GLU A 5 7.33 30.75 -2.50
CA GLU A 5 6.21 30.04 -1.88
C GLU A 5 6.50 28.55 -1.99
N GLY A 6 6.84 27.94 -0.85
CA GLY A 6 7.00 26.50 -0.73
C GLY A 6 5.63 25.89 -0.95
N GLY A 7 5.33 25.54 -2.21
CA GLY A 7 4.07 24.88 -2.56
C GLY A 7 3.90 23.65 -1.69
N GLU A 8 2.92 23.67 -0.80
CA GLU A 8 2.42 22.49 -0.11
C GLU A 8 2.16 21.43 -1.18
N ALA A 9 2.98 20.39 -1.22
CA ALA A 9 2.80 19.30 -2.17
C ALA A 9 1.38 18.75 -2.00
N GLY A 10 0.59 18.71 -3.08
CA GLY A 10 -0.80 18.27 -3.02
C GLY A 10 -0.93 16.85 -2.45
N LEU A 11 -1.97 16.61 -1.65
CA LEU A 11 -2.28 15.30 -1.09
C LEU A 11 -3.08 14.46 -2.10
N VAL A 12 -2.58 13.29 -2.46
CA VAL A 12 -3.29 12.32 -3.30
C VAL A 12 -4.07 11.34 -2.43
N VAL A 13 -5.40 11.36 -2.48
CA VAL A 13 -6.24 10.41 -1.72
C VAL A 13 -6.80 9.36 -2.66
N SER A 14 -6.54 8.08 -2.38
CA SER A 14 -7.06 6.94 -3.14
C SER A 14 -8.09 6.18 -2.31
N PHE A 15 -9.24 5.88 -2.91
CA PHE A 15 -10.33 5.15 -2.27
C PHE A 15 -10.49 3.77 -2.92
N GLY A 16 -10.70 2.74 -2.10
CA GLY A 16 -11.12 1.44 -2.62
C GLY A 16 -10.81 0.27 -1.69
N GLU A 17 -10.62 -0.90 -2.29
CA GLU A 17 -10.41 -2.15 -1.56
C GLU A 17 -8.92 -2.49 -1.49
N MET A 18 -8.48 -2.94 -0.32
CA MET A 18 -7.17 -3.56 -0.14
C MET A 18 -7.35 -5.08 -0.13
N LEU A 19 -6.66 -5.76 -1.04
CA LEU A 19 -6.74 -7.20 -1.24
C LEU A 19 -5.44 -7.88 -0.79
N ILE A 20 -5.47 -9.21 -0.72
CA ILE A 20 -4.29 -10.04 -0.46
C ILE A 20 -3.88 -10.66 -1.78
N ASP A 21 -2.73 -10.27 -2.29
CA ASP A 21 -2.14 -10.90 -3.46
C ASP A 21 -1.34 -12.14 -3.01
N PHE A 22 -1.65 -13.28 -3.62
CA PHE A 22 -0.89 -14.52 -3.43
C PHE A 22 0.15 -14.62 -4.54
N VAL A 23 1.40 -14.32 -4.20
CA VAL A 23 2.52 -14.37 -5.13
C VAL A 23 3.20 -15.73 -5.00
N PRO A 24 3.41 -16.48 -6.11
CA PRO A 24 4.18 -17.73 -6.06
C PRO A 24 5.55 -17.53 -5.40
N ASP A 25 5.96 -18.47 -4.56
CA ASP A 25 7.29 -18.45 -3.93
C ASP A 25 8.43 -18.61 -4.94
N VAL A 26 8.17 -19.31 -6.04
CA VAL A 26 9.09 -19.51 -7.17
C VAL A 26 8.59 -18.76 -8.39
N ALA A 27 9.46 -17.99 -9.04
CA ALA A 27 9.15 -17.29 -10.28
C ALA A 27 9.13 -18.25 -11.49
N GLY A 28 8.28 -17.97 -12.48
CA GLY A 28 8.25 -18.69 -13.76
C GLY A 28 7.49 -20.02 -13.75
N VAL A 29 6.87 -20.39 -12.64
CA VAL A 29 5.94 -21.54 -12.57
C VAL A 29 4.49 -21.06 -12.72
N SER A 30 3.63 -21.93 -13.24
CA SER A 30 2.19 -21.64 -13.26
C SER A 30 1.61 -21.64 -11.83
N LEU A 31 0.45 -21.01 -11.65
CA LEU A 31 -0.27 -21.04 -10.37
C LEU A 31 -0.61 -22.48 -9.93
N ALA A 32 -0.81 -23.41 -10.87
CA ALA A 32 -1.12 -24.80 -10.60
C ALA A 32 0.10 -25.60 -10.10
N GLU A 33 1.32 -25.15 -10.43
CA GLU A 33 2.58 -25.83 -10.07
C GLU A 33 3.25 -25.20 -8.85
N SER A 34 2.82 -24.02 -8.45
CA SER A 34 3.32 -23.34 -7.25
C SER A 34 2.94 -24.12 -5.99
N ARG A 35 3.95 -24.42 -5.16
CA ARG A 35 3.79 -25.20 -3.92
C ARG A 35 3.52 -24.32 -2.71
N ALA A 36 3.91 -23.05 -2.77
CA ALA A 36 3.68 -22.10 -1.70
C ALA A 36 3.47 -20.68 -2.25
N PHE A 37 2.72 -19.88 -1.51
CA PHE A 37 2.44 -18.49 -1.86
C PHE A 37 2.89 -17.56 -0.74
N LEU A 38 3.57 -16.49 -1.14
CA LEU A 38 3.84 -15.33 -0.31
C LEU A 38 2.62 -14.41 -0.35
N LYS A 39 2.23 -13.93 0.83
CA LYS A 39 1.11 -12.99 0.97
C LYS A 39 1.63 -11.57 0.85
N ALA A 40 1.12 -10.81 -0.11
CA ALA A 40 1.46 -9.42 -0.33
C ALA A 40 0.22 -8.51 -0.23
N PRO A 41 0.36 -7.25 0.19
CA PRO A 41 -0.70 -6.26 0.01
C PRO A 41 -0.98 -6.04 -1.48
N GLY A 42 -2.25 -6.10 -1.86
CA GLY A 42 -2.72 -5.85 -3.22
C GLY A 42 -3.86 -4.82 -3.26
N GLY A 43 -4.33 -4.56 -4.48
CA GLY A 43 -5.41 -3.60 -4.76
C GLY A 43 -4.89 -2.36 -5.50
N ALA A 44 -5.51 -2.05 -6.63
CA ALA A 44 -5.07 -0.95 -7.48
C ALA A 44 -5.00 0.42 -6.75
N PRO A 45 -6.00 0.83 -5.94
CA PRO A 45 -5.94 2.13 -5.29
C PRO A 45 -4.92 2.18 -4.13
N ALA A 46 -4.66 1.04 -3.46
CA ALA A 46 -3.60 0.94 -2.46
C ALA A 46 -2.22 1.07 -3.12
N ASN A 47 -2.02 0.42 -4.27
CA ASN A 47 -0.77 0.50 -5.04
C ASN A 47 -0.49 1.93 -5.54
N VAL A 48 -1.53 2.70 -5.92
CA VAL A 48 -1.38 4.12 -6.29
C VAL A 48 -0.85 4.96 -5.13
N ALA A 49 -1.45 4.84 -3.93
CA ALA A 49 -0.98 5.57 -2.76
C ALA A 49 0.48 5.20 -2.42
N VAL A 50 0.82 3.91 -2.44
CA VAL A 50 2.20 3.44 -2.20
C VAL A 50 3.17 4.01 -3.25
N ALA A 51 2.80 4.03 -4.53
CA ALA A 51 3.63 4.58 -5.59
C ALA A 51 3.89 6.08 -5.38
N VAL A 52 2.86 6.87 -5.05
CA VAL A 52 3.02 8.31 -4.76
C VAL A 52 3.95 8.52 -3.56
N ALA A 53 3.77 7.78 -2.48
CA ALA A 53 4.63 7.87 -1.30
C ALA A 53 6.10 7.51 -1.61
N ARG A 54 6.33 6.46 -2.42
CA ARG A 54 7.69 6.06 -2.85
C ARG A 54 8.40 7.09 -3.73
N LEU A 55 7.63 7.88 -4.48
CA LEU A 55 8.16 8.97 -5.30
C LEU A 55 8.37 10.28 -4.51
N GLY A 56 8.14 10.27 -3.19
CA GLY A 56 8.29 11.44 -2.32
C GLY A 56 7.06 12.36 -2.28
N GLY A 57 5.94 11.93 -2.85
CA GLY A 57 4.67 12.66 -2.80
C GLY A 57 3.87 12.36 -1.52
N ARG A 58 2.89 13.22 -1.22
CA ARG A 58 1.95 13.02 -0.12
C ARG A 58 0.75 12.22 -0.62
N SER A 59 0.41 11.12 0.06
CA SER A 59 -0.77 10.33 -0.29
C SER A 59 -1.47 9.76 0.93
N ALA A 60 -2.74 9.39 0.76
CA ALA A 60 -3.55 8.67 1.74
C ALA A 60 -4.39 7.60 1.02
N PHE A 61 -4.69 6.51 1.71
CA PHE A 61 -5.61 5.48 1.25
C PHE A 61 -6.77 5.34 2.23
N VAL A 62 -7.98 5.21 1.67
CA VAL A 62 -9.22 4.99 2.43
C VAL A 62 -9.88 3.74 1.89
N GLY A 63 -10.10 2.77 2.77
CA GLY A 63 -10.67 1.49 2.38
C GLY A 63 -11.04 0.65 3.59
N LYS A 64 -11.86 -0.37 3.35
CA LYS A 64 -12.31 -1.29 4.40
C LYS A 64 -11.41 -2.52 4.46
N VAL A 65 -11.03 -2.92 5.66
CA VAL A 65 -10.30 -4.17 5.92
C VAL A 65 -11.09 -5.10 6.84
N ASN A 66 -11.00 -6.41 6.57
CA ASN A 66 -11.54 -7.45 7.43
C ASN A 66 -10.56 -7.79 8.57
N TYR A 67 -10.74 -7.17 9.73
CA TYR A 67 -9.91 -7.39 10.92
C TYR A 67 -9.92 -8.81 11.51
N HIS A 68 -10.90 -9.63 11.13
CA HIS A 68 -10.98 -11.02 11.60
C HIS A 68 -9.97 -11.93 10.88
N SER A 69 -9.44 -11.52 9.72
CA SER A 69 -8.42 -12.29 9.01
C SER A 69 -7.04 -12.05 9.63
N PRO A 70 -6.33 -13.10 10.10
CA PRO A 70 -4.94 -13.00 10.55
C PRO A 70 -4.03 -12.40 9.48
N VAL A 71 -4.34 -12.64 8.20
CA VAL A 71 -3.59 -12.13 7.06
C VAL A 71 -3.72 -10.61 6.93
N SER A 72 -4.94 -10.08 7.12
CA SER A 72 -5.19 -8.64 7.08
C SER A 72 -4.43 -7.91 8.19
N LYS A 73 -4.31 -8.52 9.38
CA LYS A 73 -3.50 -7.97 10.48
C LYS A 73 -2.03 -7.91 10.12
N SER A 74 -1.47 -8.97 9.52
CA SER A 74 -0.07 -8.99 9.11
C SER A 74 0.27 -7.91 8.08
N ILE A 75 -0.66 -7.55 7.19
CA ILE A 75 -0.46 -6.54 6.14
C ILE A 75 -0.57 -5.11 6.69
N ILE A 76 -1.55 -4.82 7.55
CA ILE A 76 -1.71 -3.48 8.17
C ILE A 76 -0.51 -3.14 9.07
N LEU A 77 0.13 -4.15 9.68
CA LEU A 77 1.20 -3.99 10.67
C LEU A 77 2.62 -4.08 10.07
N LEU A 78 2.79 -4.12 8.74
CA LEU A 78 4.13 -4.21 8.14
C LEU A 78 4.93 -2.91 8.38
N PRO A 79 6.24 -3.01 8.69
CA PRO A 79 7.09 -1.83 8.89
C PRO A 79 7.30 -1.02 7.59
N PRO A 80 7.76 0.24 7.69
CA PRO A 80 8.26 1.05 6.56
C PRO A 80 9.14 0.24 5.60
N PRO A 81 8.96 0.29 4.26
CA PRO A 81 8.55 1.43 3.43
C PRO A 81 7.12 1.33 2.88
N ILE A 82 6.36 0.35 3.34
CA ILE A 82 4.96 0.14 2.95
C ILE A 82 4.04 0.98 3.85
N VAL A 83 4.49 1.28 5.08
CA VAL A 83 3.76 2.05 6.08
C VAL A 83 4.76 2.86 6.94
N THR A 84 5.09 4.10 6.59
CA THR A 84 5.66 5.05 7.57
C THR A 84 5.12 6.46 7.51
N SER A 85 4.76 6.91 8.71
CA SER A 85 5.22 8.14 9.37
C SER A 85 5.60 9.29 8.43
N GLY A 86 4.63 10.15 8.17
CA GLY A 86 4.88 11.50 7.66
C GLY A 86 3.75 12.08 6.85
N SER A 87 2.98 11.26 6.12
CA SER A 87 1.86 11.76 5.28
C SER A 87 0.79 10.72 4.91
N CYS A 88 1.06 9.42 5.07
CA CYS A 88 0.05 8.38 4.85
C CYS A 88 -0.79 8.14 6.11
N CYS A 89 -1.81 8.98 6.32
CA CYS A 89 -2.91 8.66 7.23
C CYS A 89 -3.80 7.62 6.55
N TRP A 90 -3.83 6.41 7.09
CA TRP A 90 -4.89 5.45 6.79
C TRP A 90 -6.14 5.92 7.53
N ILE A 91 -7.15 6.39 6.81
CA ILE A 91 -8.45 6.64 7.40
C ILE A 91 -9.27 5.36 7.21
N LEU A 92 -9.46 4.65 8.31
CA LEU A 92 -10.53 3.67 8.49
C LEU A 92 -11.79 4.37 8.99
#